data_AF-A0A8T9DAB1-F1
#
_entry.id   AF-A0A8T9DAB1-F1
#
_cell.length_a   1.000
_cell.length_b   1.000
_cell.length_c   1.000
_cell.angle_alpha   90.00
_cell.angle_beta   90.00
_cell.angle_gamma   90.00
#
_symmetry.space_group_name_H-M   'P 1'
#
loop_
_entity.id
_entity.type
_entity.pdbx_description
1 polymer ?
#
loop_
_entity_poly.entity_id
_entity_poly.type
_entity_poly.pdbx_seq_one_letter_code
_entity_poly.pdbx_strand_id
1 'polypeptide(L)' 'MALRDAIGLGFDRAGVVEVIGSMTGKMFVKSMTTFADHRVWQDVYHVPSRDLILYVKFQADVVTEFMIMSFKEK' A
#
# COMPACT_ATOMS: atom_id res chain seq x y z
N MET A 1 7.20 5.97 -8.00
CA MET A 1 8.10 5.03 -7.26
C MET A 1 7.69 5.18 -5.83
N ALA A 2 7.02 4.18 -5.26
CA ALA A 2 6.13 4.27 -4.10
C ALA A 2 6.54 5.25 -2.97
N LEU A 3 7.83 5.36 -2.64
CA LEU A 3 8.30 6.32 -1.64
C LEU A 3 8.04 7.79 -2.03
N ARG A 4 8.24 8.16 -3.30
CA ARG A 4 7.95 9.53 -3.78
C ARG A 4 6.45 9.83 -3.71
N ASP A 5 5.63 8.83 -4.02
CA ASP A 5 4.19 8.94 -4.01
C ASP A 5 3.72 9.10 -2.54
N ALA A 6 4.26 8.29 -1.62
CA ALA A 6 4.04 8.44 -0.18
C ALA A 6 4.47 9.82 0.36
N ILE A 7 5.63 10.33 -0.06
CA ILE A 7 6.09 11.68 0.30
C ILE A 7 5.13 12.76 -0.21
N GLY A 8 4.62 12.61 -1.44
CA GLY A 8 3.59 13.51 -2.00
C GLY A 8 2.28 13.51 -1.19
N LEU A 9 2.02 12.43 -0.45
CA LEU A 9 0.87 12.28 0.46
C LEU A 9 1.17 12.73 1.90
N GLY A 10 2.34 13.29 2.16
CA GLY A 10 2.75 13.77 3.49
C GLY A 10 3.28 12.67 4.42
N PHE A 11 3.66 11.51 3.88
CA PHE A 11 4.38 10.48 4.64
C PHE A 11 5.88 10.67 4.47
N ASP A 12 6.58 10.83 5.58
CA ASP A 12 8.02 10.68 5.60
C ASP A 12 8.41 9.19 5.66
N ARG A 13 9.72 8.91 5.67
CA ARG A 13 10.21 7.53 5.70
C ARG A 13 9.75 6.79 6.96
N ALA A 14 9.65 7.47 8.09
CA ALA A 14 9.15 6.88 9.33
C ALA A 14 7.66 6.52 9.23
N GLY A 15 6.85 7.40 8.64
CA GLY A 15 5.43 7.15 8.38
C GLY A 15 5.21 5.96 7.44
N VAL A 16 6.04 5.79 6.41
CA VAL A 16 5.97 4.60 5.54
C VAL A 16 6.28 3.32 6.33
N VAL A 17 7.30 3.35 7.20
CA VAL A 17 7.66 2.21 8.07
C VAL A 17 6.54 1.90 9.06
N GLU A 18 5.90 2.91 9.65
CA GLU A 18 4.76 2.76 10.54
C GLU A 18 3.57 2.08 9.83
N VAL A 19 3.24 2.53 8.62
CA VAL A 19 2.18 1.92 7.82
C VAL A 19 2.48 0.45 7.55
N ILE A 20 3.67 0.13 7.05
CA ILE A 20 4.07 -1.25 6.76
C ILE A 20 4.06 -2.09 8.05
N GLY A 21 4.57 -1.56 9.16
CA GLY A 21 4.60 -2.24 10.46
C GLY A 21 3.22 -2.46 11.07
N SER A 22 2.23 -1.63 10.72
CA SER A 22 0.84 -1.78 11.16
C SER A 22 0.04 -2.82 10.36
N MET A 23 0.57 -3.28 9.23
CA MET A 23 -0.16 -4.17 8.33
C MET A 23 -0.46 -5.51 9.00
N THR A 24 -1.67 -6.00 8.79
CA THR A 24 -2.09 -7.33 9.24
C THR A 24 -2.74 -8.10 8.09
N GLY A 25 -2.81 -9.42 8.20
CA GLY A 25 -3.46 -10.27 7.19
C GLY A 25 -4.94 -9.92 6.95
N LYS A 26 -5.62 -9.26 7.89
CA LYS A 26 -7.02 -8.81 7.72
C LYS A 26 -7.18 -7.68 6.70
N MET A 27 -6.09 -6.99 6.39
CA MET A 27 -6.06 -5.88 5.43
C MET A 27 -5.81 -6.37 4.01
N PHE A 28 -5.55 -7.66 3.81
CA PHE A 28 -5.38 -8.26 2.50
C PHE A 28 -6.69 -8.23 1.72
N VAL A 29 -6.61 -7.78 0.47
CA VAL A 29 -7.76 -7.70 -0.43
C VAL A 29 -7.70 -8.84 -1.44
N LYS A 30 -6.59 -8.94 -2.16
CA LYS A 30 -6.39 -9.95 -3.22
C LYS A 30 -4.94 -10.01 -3.64
N SER A 31 -4.57 -11.13 -4.24
CA SER A 31 -3.38 -11.26 -5.08
C SER A 31 -3.82 -11.15 -6.54
N MET A 32 -3.08 -10.40 -7.34
CA MET A 32 -3.33 -10.27 -8.78
C MET A 32 -2.01 -10.32 -9.55
N THR A 33 -2.06 -10.76 -10.80
CA THR A 33 -0.88 -10.72 -11.65
C THR A 33 -0.79 -9.38 -12.38
N THR A 34 0.41 -9.02 -12.83
CA THR A 34 0.57 -7.77 -13.62
C THR A 34 0.11 -7.96 -15.06
N PHE A 35 -0.34 -6.89 -15.70
CA PHE A 35 -0.66 -6.92 -17.13
C PHE A 35 0.57 -7.24 -18.01
N ALA A 36 1.76 -6.82 -17.57
CA ALA A 36 2.99 -7.03 -18.31
C ALA A 36 3.52 -8.47 -18.22
N ASP A 37 3.31 -9.13 -17.07
CA ASP A 37 3.71 -10.51 -16.83
C ASP A 37 2.75 -11.21 -15.86
N HIS A 38 2.08 -12.25 -16.37
CA HIS A 38 1.13 -13.07 -15.61
C HIS A 38 1.80 -14.04 -14.62
N ARG A 39 3.13 -14.11 -14.60
CA ARG A 39 3.90 -14.88 -13.61
C ARG A 39 4.27 -14.05 -12.39
N VAL A 40 4.19 -12.72 -12.51
CA VAL A 40 4.49 -11.79 -11.43
C VAL A 40 3.23 -11.50 -10.67
N TRP A 41 3.20 -11.90 -9.40
CA TRP A 41 2.10 -11.66 -8.48
C TRP A 41 2.32 -10.39 -7.67
N GLN A 42 1.21 -9.70 -7.43
CA GLN A 42 1.12 -8.53 -6.59
C GLN A 42 0.03 -8.72 -5.53
N ASP A 43 0.41 -8.54 -4.27
CA ASP A 43 -0.54 -8.56 -3.17
C ASP A 43 -1.03 -7.15 -2.89
N VAL A 44 -2.35 -7.02 -2.77
CA VAL A 44 -3.05 -5.75 -2.59
C VAL A 44 -3.62 -5.68 -1.18
N TYR A 45 -3.32 -4.58 -0.49
CA TYR A 45 -3.80 -4.32 0.87
C TYR A 45 -4.51 -2.97 0.97
N HIS A 46 -5.54 -2.92 1.81
CA HIS A 46 -6.16 -1.68 2.27
C HIS A 46 -5.74 -1.43 3.72
N VAL A 47 -4.83 -0.47 3.92
CA VAL A 47 -4.20 -0.21 5.21
C VAL A 47 -4.77 1.09 5.79
N PRO A 48 -5.53 1.03 6.90
CA PRO A 48 -5.95 2.22 7.60
C PRO A 48 -4.75 2.94 8.22
N SER A 49 -4.64 4.24 7.98
CA SER A 49 -3.58 5.07 8.55
C SER A 49 -4.10 6.49 8.76
N ARG A 50 -4.09 6.96 10.00
CA ARG A 50 -4.71 8.25 10.38
C ARG A 50 -6.18 8.25 9.94
N ASP A 51 -6.62 9.29 9.22
CA ASP A 51 -7.97 9.40 8.65
C ASP A 51 -8.06 8.91 7.19
N LEU A 52 -7.07 8.12 6.74
CA LEU A 52 -6.96 7.61 5.37
C LEU A 52 -7.06 6.09 5.32
N ILE A 53 -7.51 5.58 4.17
CA ILE A 53 -7.30 4.19 3.77
C ILE A 53 -6.30 4.19 2.62
N LEU A 54 -5.17 3.51 2.82
CA LEU A 54 -4.09 3.42 1.86
C LEU A 54 -4.21 2.15 1.04
N TYR A 55 -4.04 2.28 -0.27
CA TYR A 55 -3.88 1.18 -1.21
C TYR A 55 -2.39 0.88 -1.37
N VAL A 56 -1.98 -0.29 -0.87
CA VAL A 56 -0.58 -0.71 -0.88
C VAL A 56 -0.44 -1.99 -1.70
N LYS A 57 0.46 -1.98 -2.69
CA LYS A 57 0.82 -3.16 -3.50
C LYS A 57 2.21 -3.65 -3.14
N PHE A 58 2.35 -4.96 -2.98
CA PHE A 58 3.63 -5.65 -2.85
C PHE A 58 3.88 -6.52 -4.06
N GLN A 59 5.13 -6.59 -4.51
CA GLN A 59 5.61 -7.58 -5.48
C GLN A 59 6.87 -8.21 -4.91
N ALA A 60 6.85 -9.51 -4.61
CA ALA A 60 7.98 -10.22 -3.99
C ALA A 60 8.57 -9.45 -2.79
N ASP A 61 7.72 -9.10 -1.82
CA ASP A 61 8.06 -8.35 -0.60
C ASP A 61 8.51 -6.89 -0.81
N VAL A 62 8.47 -6.38 -2.05
CA VAL A 62 8.78 -4.98 -2.36
C VAL A 62 7.49 -4.18 -2.56
N VAL A 63 7.34 -3.06 -1.85
CA VAL A 63 6.23 -2.12 -2.10
C VAL A 63 6.40 -1.48 -3.47
N THR A 64 5.45 -1.72 -4.37
CA THR A 64 5.45 -1.16 -5.72
C THR A 64 4.53 0.06 -5.85
N GLU A 65 3.47 0.12 -5.04
CA GLU A 65 2.48 1.20 -5.09
C GLU A 65 2.01 1.56 -3.68
N PHE A 66 1.88 2.86 -3.43
CA PHE A 66 1.43 3.42 -2.17
C PHE A 66 0.57 4.66 -2.47
N MET A 67 -0.74 4.51 -2.39
CA MET A 67 -1.68 5.56 -2.79
C MET A 67 -2.80 5.72 -1.76
N ILE A 68 -3.42 6.90 -1.72
CA ILE A 68 -4.67 7.09 -0.95
C ILE A 68 -5.82 6.50 -1.76
N MET A 69 -6.59 5.61 -1.14
CA MET A 69 -7.85 5.13 -1.70
C MET A 69 -9.01 6.03 -1.32
N SER A 70 -9.13 6.39 -0.04
CA SER A 70 -10.22 7.23 0.45
C SER A 70 -9.90 7.89 1.79
N PHE A 71 -10.70 8.90 2.13
CA PHE A 71 -10.81 9.42 3.50
C PHE A 71 -11.85 8.61 4.26
N LYS A 72 -11.63 8.43 5.56
CA LYS A 72 -12.65 7.88 6.44
C LYS A 72 -13.66 8.99 6.74
N GLU A 73 -14.91 8.82 6.31
CA GLU A 73 -16.00 9.69 6.80
C GLU A 73 -16.20 9.44 8.29
N LYS A 74 -16.46 10.52 9.03
CA LYS A 74 -16.56 10.54 10.49
C LYS A 74 -17.95 10.15 10.95
#